data_AF-A0AA35WYE2-F1
#
_entry.id   AF-A0AA35WYE2-F1
#
_cell.length_a   1.000
_cell.length_b   1.000
_cell.length_c   1.000
_cell.angle_alpha   90.00
_cell.angle_beta   90.00
_cell.angle_gamma   90.00
#
_symmetry.space_group_name_H-M   'P 1'
#
loop_
_entity.id
_entity.type
_entity.pdbx_description
1 polymer ?
#
loop_
_entity_poly.entity_id
_entity_poly.type
_entity_poly.pdbx_seq_one_letter_code
_entity_poly.pdbx_strand_id
1 'polypeptide(L)' 'MPGQSEVTMEEFRLMVDRAGLGLSDQELEELKPIYDLYAAYATQLHDINYGAEEMVVEFHPDWPGA' A
#
# COMPACT_ATOMS: atom_id res chain seq x y z
N MET A 1 -13.67 -9.69 -8.08
CA MET A 1 -13.29 -10.37 -6.82
C MET A 1 -14.03 -9.68 -5.69
N PRO A 2 -14.89 -10.36 -4.91
CA PRO A 2 -15.62 -9.75 -3.81
C PRO A 2 -14.73 -9.73 -2.56
N GLY A 3 -14.33 -8.54 -2.11
CA GLY A 3 -13.46 -8.37 -0.94
C GLY A 3 -12.78 -7.01 -0.80
N GLN A 4 -13.21 -5.98 -1.55
CA GLN A 4 -12.84 -4.61 -1.20
C GLN A 4 -13.57 -4.26 0.09
N SER A 5 -12.89 -4.42 1.22
CA SER A 5 -13.35 -3.83 2.46
C SER A 5 -13.14 -2.33 2.29
N GLU A 6 -14.17 -1.63 1.81
CA GLU A 6 -14.20 -0.17 1.83
C GLU A 6 -13.88 0.29 3.24
N VAL A 7 -12.81 1.07 3.39
CA VAL A 7 -12.43 1.64 4.67
C VAL A 7 -13.60 2.50 5.14
N THR A 8 -14.15 2.15 6.29
CA THR A 8 -15.24 2.89 6.90
C THR A 8 -14.75 4.25 7.41
N MET A 9 -15.67 5.17 7.68
CA MET A 9 -15.31 6.48 8.21
C MET A 9 -14.63 6.39 9.59
N GLU A 10 -15.02 5.40 10.42
CA GLU A 10 -14.39 5.16 11.73
C GLU A 10 -12.94 4.67 11.59
N GLU A 11 -12.69 3.74 10.66
CA GLU A 11 -11.34 3.25 10.37
C GLU A 11 -10.47 4.37 9.77
N PHE A 12 -11.04 5.19 8.88
CA PHE A 12 -10.35 6.33 8.32
C PHE A 12 -9.95 7.35 9.40
N ARG A 13 -10.86 7.69 10.31
CA ARG A 13 -10.58 8.56 11.46
C ARG A 13 -9.42 8.04 12.29
N LEU A 14 -9.41 6.73 12.57
CA LEU A 14 -8.35 6.07 13.33
C LEU A 14 -6.99 6.14 12.61
N MET A 15 -6.96 6.04 11.28
CA MET A 15 -5.73 6.16 10.50
C MET A 15 -5.20 7.60 10.46
N VAL A 16 -6.08 8.58 10.29
CA VAL A 16 -5.72 10.00 10.30
C VAL A 16 -5.18 10.41 11.68
N ASP A 17 -5.78 9.92 12.76
CA ASP A 17 -5.31 10.14 14.13
C ASP A 17 -3.91 9.54 14.35
N ARG A 18 -3.67 8.30 13.88
CA ARG A 18 -2.34 7.67 13.93
C ARG A 18 -1.29 8.38 13.08
N ALA A 19 -1.71 8.99 11.98
CA ALA A 19 -0.84 9.83 11.16
C ALA A 19 -0.51 11.18 11.82
N GLY A 20 -1.17 11.52 12.94
CA GLY A 20 -0.93 12.75 13.69
C GLY A 20 -1.46 14.00 12.97
N LEU A 21 -2.42 13.84 12.06
CA LEU A 21 -2.91 14.94 11.21
C LEU A 21 -3.88 15.87 11.93
N GLY A 22 -4.50 15.42 13.04
CA GLY A 22 -5.32 16.29 13.91
C GLY A 22 -6.48 16.98 13.20
N LEU A 23 -7.16 16.29 12.28
CA LEU A 23 -8.23 16.86 11.46
C LEU A 23 -9.57 16.96 12.21
N SER A 24 -10.34 18.00 11.89
CA SER A 24 -11.74 18.13 12.29
C SER A 24 -12.65 17.15 11.53
N ASP A 25 -13.88 16.96 12.02
CA ASP A 25 -14.85 16.07 11.38
C ASP A 25 -15.18 16.50 9.93
N GLN A 26 -15.23 17.81 9.68
CA GLN A 26 -15.47 18.34 8.34
C GLN A 26 -14.30 18.09 7.39
N GLU A 27 -13.06 18.29 7.87
CA GLU A 27 -11.86 17.99 7.07
C GLU A 27 -11.72 16.49 6.79
N LEU A 28 -12.14 15.63 7.73
CA LEU A 28 -12.20 14.19 7.50
C LEU A 28 -13.19 13.84 6.39
N GLU A 29 -14.39 14.44 6.39
CA GLU A 29 -15.40 14.22 5.36
C GLU A 29 -14.92 14.68 3.97
N GLU A 30 -14.19 15.80 3.92
CA GLU A 30 -13.61 16.31 2.68
C GLU A 30 -12.43 15.45 2.17
N LEU A 31 -11.64 14.90 3.08
CA LEU A 31 -10.46 14.09 2.73
C LEU A 31 -10.81 12.64 2.34
N LYS A 32 -11.89 12.08 2.90
CA LYS A 32 -12.27 10.67 2.68
C LYS A 32 -12.46 10.29 1.21
N PRO A 33 -13.15 11.06 0.35
CA PRO A 33 -13.27 10.74 -1.08
C PRO A 33 -11.92 10.70 -1.80
N ILE A 34 -10.98 11.55 -1.40
CA ILE A 34 -9.63 11.58 -1.97
C ILE A 34 -8.86 10.33 -1.55
N TYR A 35 -8.95 9.96 -0.26
CA TYR A 35 -8.38 8.72 0.24
C TYR A 35 -8.92 7.49 -0.52
N ASP A 36 -10.24 7.42 -0.73
CA ASP A 36 -10.89 6.30 -1.41
C ASP A 36 -10.42 6.15 -2.86
N LEU A 37 -10.26 7.28 -3.56
CA LEU A 37 -9.70 7.29 -4.91
C LEU A 37 -8.28 6.70 -4.93
N TYR A 38 -7.41 7.14 -4.03
CA TYR A 38 -6.03 6.64 -3.98
C TYR A 38 -5.94 5.20 -3.49
N ALA A 39 -6.79 4.78 -2.56
CA ALA A 39 -6.89 3.40 -2.11
C ALA A 39 -7.25 2.45 -3.28
N ALA A 40 -8.17 2.89 -4.15
CA ALA A 40 -8.52 2.14 -5.35
C ALA A 40 -7.33 2.00 -6.32
N TYR A 41 -6.57 3.08 -6.55
CA TYR A 41 -5.37 3.02 -7.39
C TYR A 41 -4.25 2.17 -6.79
N ALA A 42 -4.00 2.27 -5.48
CA ALA A 42 -3.01 1.46 -4.79
C ALA A 42 -3.37 -0.04 -4.88
N THR A 43 -4.66 -0.37 -4.76
CA THR A 43 -5.14 -1.74 -4.94
C THR A 43 -4.83 -2.28 -6.34
N GLN A 44 -4.99 -1.46 -7.38
CA GLN A 44 -4.65 -1.87 -8.75
C GLN A 44 -3.15 -2.16 -8.92
N LEU A 45 -2.28 -1.43 -8.20
CA LEU A 45 -0.84 -1.71 -8.20
C LEU A 45 -0.52 -3.04 -7.51
N HIS A 46 -1.24 -3.38 -6.44
CA HIS A 46 -1.05 -4.66 -5.74
C HIS A 46 -1.54 -5.87 -6.55
N ASP A 47 -2.39 -5.66 -7.54
CA ASP A 47 -2.86 -6.70 -8.47
C ASP A 47 -1.84 -6.98 -9.59
N ILE A 48 -0.73 -6.23 -9.65
CA ILE A 48 0.35 -6.47 -10.62
C ILE A 48 1.09 -7.75 -10.24
N ASN A 49 0.97 -8.77 -11.09
CA ASN A 49 1.80 -9.96 -11.02
C ASN A 49 3.18 -9.65 -11.62
N TYR A 50 4.18 -9.47 -10.75
CA TYR A 50 5.57 -9.21 -11.15
C TYR A 50 6.29 -10.43 -11.77
N GLY A 51 5.62 -11.59 -11.86
CA GLY A 51 6.22 -12.83 -12.32
C GLY A 51 7.23 -13.39 -11.31
N ALA A 52 7.90 -14.48 -11.67
CA ALA A 52 9.08 -14.90 -10.92
C ALA A 52 10.19 -13.90 -11.20
N GLU A 53 10.69 -13.21 -10.17
CA GLU A 53 11.99 -12.56 -10.29
C GLU A 53 13.02 -13.62 -10.67
N GLU A 54 13.71 -13.47 -11.80
CA GLU A 54 14.95 -14.21 -12.04
C GLU A 54 15.98 -13.71 -11.02
N MET A 55 15.90 -14.24 -9.79
CA MET A 55 16.98 -14.17 -8.81
C MET A 55 18.11 -15.09 -9.29
N VAL A 56 18.81 -14.67 -10.33
CA VAL A 56 20.08 -15.29 -10.75
C VAL A 56 21.20 -14.34 -10.38
N VAL A 57 21.37 -14.11 -9.07
CA VAL A 57 22.70 -13.74 -8.56
C VAL A 57 23.46 -15.05 -8.39
N GLU A 58 24.01 -15.55 -9.49
CA GLU A 58 25.00 -16.62 -9.43
C GLU A 58 26.28 -16.05 -8.81
N PHE A 59 26.50 -16.33 -7.53
CA PHE A 59 27.77 -16.09 -6.89
C PHE A 59 28.75 -17.16 -7.38
N HIS A 60 29.68 -16.76 -8.25
CA HIS A 60 30.84 -17.56 -8.64
C HIS A 60 32.00 -17.20 -7.71
N PRO A 61 32.31 -18.00 -6.66
CA PRO A 61 33.52 -17.82 -5.90
C PRO A 61 34.71 -18.24 -6.77
N ASP A 62 35.25 -17.31 -7.57
CA ASP A 62 36.61 -17.44 -8.08
C ASP A 62 37.56 -17.33 -6.89
N TRP A 63 37.76 -18.45 -6.18
CA TRP A 63 38.83 -18.57 -5.20
C TRP A 63 40.14 -18.85 -5.94
N PRO A 64 41.15 -17.98 -5.87
CA PRO A 64 42.44 -18.27 -6.48
C PRO A 64 43.18 -19.32 -5.65
N GLY A 65 43.16 -20.58 -6.12
CA GLY A 65 44.10 -21.62 -5.72
C GLY A 65 43.48 -22.79 -4.95
N ALA A 66 43.24 -23.89 -5.67
CA ALA A 66 43.34 -25.25 -5.14
C ALA A 66 44.60 -25.90 -5.73
#